data_AF-M3AEX2-F1
#
_entry.id   AF-M3AEX2-F1
#
_cell.length_a   1.000
_cell.length_b   1.000
_cell.length_c   1.000
_cell.angle_alpha   90.00
_cell.angle_beta   90.00
_cell.angle_gamma   90.00
#
_symmetry.space_group_name_H-M   'P 1'
#
loop_
_entity.id
_entity.type
_entity.pdbx_description
1 polymer ?
#
loop_
_entity_poly.entity_id
_entity_poly.type
_entity_poly.pdbx_seq_one_letter_code
_entity_poly.pdbx_strand_id
1 'polypeptide(L)'
;MGETMTVDPGPDSDVARLRAAAAFAQHVGDHMPLSREMVVAATGFEPRTVKAHALGQTTPTLSAFLAYCRVLPVTYAQQVLALAGLTGFRRQDGDTAPAAALAEMAEGVAALAEALADGRIDHTERPKVIRELREAIGAAEALIARLESQP
;
A
#
# COMPACT_ATOMS: atom_id res chain seq x y z
N MET A 1 -32.82 -18.41 -13.53
CA MET A 1 -32.40 -17.18 -14.24
C MET A 1 -32.16 -16.13 -13.17
N GLY A 2 -30.91 -15.95 -12.73
CA GLY A 2 -30.56 -14.89 -11.78
C GLY A 2 -30.26 -13.63 -12.57
N GLU A 3 -31.04 -12.58 -12.35
CA GLU A 3 -30.73 -11.24 -12.84
C GLU A 3 -29.37 -10.82 -12.27
N THR A 4 -28.38 -10.71 -13.14
CA THR A 4 -27.13 -10.03 -12.82
C THR A 4 -27.46 -8.55 -12.67
N MET A 5 -27.68 -8.11 -11.44
CA MET A 5 -27.86 -6.71 -11.09
C MET A 5 -26.60 -5.95 -11.50
N THR A 6 -26.61 -5.33 -12.67
CA THR A 6 -25.61 -4.34 -13.07
C THR A 6 -25.82 -3.12 -12.22
N VAL A 7 -25.07 -3.04 -11.12
CA VAL A 7 -24.93 -1.84 -10.32
C VAL A 7 -24.32 -0.78 -11.23
N ASP A 8 -25.09 0.28 -11.50
CA ASP A 8 -24.61 1.45 -12.23
C ASP A 8 -23.42 2.03 -11.43
N PRO A 9 -22.21 2.07 -12.01
CA PRO A 9 -21.04 2.54 -11.29
C PRO A 9 -21.21 4.05 -11.08
N GLY A 10 -21.68 4.45 -9.89
CA GLY A 10 -21.78 5.87 -9.53
C GLY A 10 -20.45 6.62 -9.69
N PRO A 11 -20.44 7.96 -9.62
CA PRO A 11 -19.26 8.80 -9.89
C PRO A 11 -18.00 8.40 -9.09
N ASP A 12 -18.16 7.79 -7.92
CA ASP A 12 -17.07 7.31 -7.06
C ASP A 12 -16.32 6.09 -7.66
N SER A 13 -17.03 5.25 -8.42
CA SER A 13 -16.44 4.07 -9.08
C SER A 13 -15.50 4.46 -10.22
N ASP A 14 -15.77 5.57 -10.90
CA ASP A 14 -14.94 6.14 -11.95
C ASP A 14 -13.63 6.69 -11.35
N VAL A 15 -13.72 7.32 -10.17
CA VAL A 15 -12.54 7.83 -9.45
C VAL A 15 -11.65 6.67 -9.00
N ALA A 16 -12.23 5.62 -8.41
CA ALA A 16 -11.47 4.44 -8.00
C ALA A 16 -10.75 3.77 -9.18
N ARG A 17 -11.45 3.61 -10.32
CA ARG A 17 -10.89 3.06 -11.56
C ARG A 17 -9.71 3.87 -12.07
N LEU A 18 -9.88 5.19 -12.20
CA LEU A 18 -8.85 6.10 -12.71
C LEU A 18 -7.64 6.16 -11.79
N ARG A 19 -7.85 6.14 -10.47
CA ARG A 19 -6.76 6.12 -9.48
C ARG A 19 -5.99 4.80 -9.49
N ALA A 20 -6.69 3.68 -9.57
CA ALA A 20 -6.04 2.37 -9.72
C ALA A 20 -5.19 2.31 -11.00
N ALA A 21 -5.69 2.81 -12.12
CA ALA A 21 -4.94 2.90 -13.37
C ALA A 21 -3.72 3.82 -13.26
N ALA A 22 -3.88 5.01 -12.65
CA ALA A 22 -2.79 5.95 -12.45
C ALA A 22 -1.68 5.37 -11.55
N ALA A 23 -2.05 4.75 -10.43
CA ALA A 23 -1.11 4.08 -9.53
C ALA A 23 -0.39 2.91 -10.24
N PHE A 24 -1.10 2.18 -11.09
CA PHE A 24 -0.52 1.11 -11.89
C PHE A 24 0.52 1.63 -12.89
N ALA A 25 0.20 2.71 -13.60
CA ALA A 25 1.09 3.33 -14.58
C ALA A 25 2.39 3.88 -13.98
N GLN A 26 2.40 4.21 -12.69
CA GLN A 26 3.60 4.62 -11.95
C GLN A 26 4.57 3.47 -11.65
N HIS A 27 4.16 2.23 -11.88
CA HIS A 27 4.99 1.05 -11.56
C HIS A 27 5.15 0.11 -12.74
N VAL A 28 4.25 0.17 -13.73
CA VAL A 28 4.17 -0.81 -14.82
C VAL A 28 4.11 -0.14 -16.19
N GLY A 29 5.04 -0.50 -17.09
CA GLY A 29 5.14 0.05 -18.44
C GLY A 29 6.49 -0.23 -19.11
N ASP A 30 6.64 0.21 -20.36
CA ASP A 30 7.82 -0.11 -21.19
C ASP A 30 9.11 0.58 -20.71
N HIS A 31 8.99 1.57 -19.82
CA HIS A 31 10.11 2.29 -19.18
C HIS A 31 10.07 2.26 -17.65
N MET A 32 9.23 1.38 -17.08
CA MET A 32 9.07 1.26 -15.64
C MET A 32 9.79 0.02 -15.11
N PRO A 33 10.01 -0.09 -13.78
CA PRO A 33 10.71 -1.23 -13.19
C PRO A 33 10.06 -2.60 -13.48
N LEU A 34 8.75 -2.62 -13.76
CA LEU A 34 8.02 -3.82 -14.14
C LEU A 34 7.40 -3.66 -15.52
N SER A 35 7.66 -4.62 -16.41
CA SER A 35 6.93 -4.69 -17.69
C SER A 35 5.53 -5.28 -17.48
N ARG A 36 4.61 -5.00 -18.41
CA ARG A 36 3.26 -5.62 -18.37
C ARG A 36 3.33 -7.14 -18.46
N GLU A 37 4.30 -7.67 -19.21
CA GLU A 37 4.54 -9.11 -19.36
C GLU A 37 4.97 -9.75 -18.04
N MET A 38 5.83 -9.07 -17.27
CA MET A 38 6.23 -9.53 -15.94
C MET A 38 5.04 -9.58 -14.98
N VAL A 39 4.15 -8.58 -15.04
CA VAL A 39 2.94 -8.57 -14.21
C VAL A 39 1.97 -9.67 -14.63
N VAL A 40 1.78 -9.90 -15.93
CA VAL A 40 1.00 -11.03 -16.46
C VAL A 40 1.55 -12.35 -15.91
N ALA A 41 2.86 -12.58 -16.04
CA ALA A 41 3.50 -13.80 -15.55
C ALA A 41 3.34 -13.98 -14.02
N ALA A 42 3.48 -12.90 -13.24
CA ALA A 42 3.42 -12.96 -11.78
C ALA A 42 1.99 -13.06 -11.21
N THR A 43 0.99 -12.58 -11.95
CA THR A 43 -0.43 -12.57 -11.51
C THR A 43 -1.26 -13.69 -12.13
N GLY A 44 -0.83 -14.24 -13.27
CA GLY A 44 -1.58 -15.23 -14.03
C GLY A 44 -2.80 -14.65 -14.78
N PHE A 45 -2.99 -13.33 -14.80
CA PHE A 45 -4.08 -12.72 -15.54
C PHE A 45 -3.80 -12.65 -17.03
N GLU A 46 -4.86 -12.74 -17.84
CA GLU A 46 -4.74 -12.55 -19.29
C GLU A 46 -4.14 -11.17 -19.63
N PRO A 47 -3.26 -11.07 -20.65
CA PRO A 47 -2.64 -9.81 -21.05
C PRO A 47 -3.63 -8.68 -21.31
N ARG A 48 -4.79 -8.99 -21.91
CA ARG A 48 -5.86 -8.01 -22.18
C ARG A 48 -6.45 -7.44 -20.90
N THR A 49 -6.58 -8.25 -19.84
CA THR A 49 -7.12 -7.85 -18.54
C THR A 49 -6.16 -6.90 -17.84
N VAL A 50 -4.87 -7.26 -17.79
CA VAL A 50 -3.84 -6.38 -17.22
C VAL A 50 -3.77 -5.06 -17.97
N LYS A 51 -3.84 -5.09 -19.32
CA LYS A 51 -3.89 -3.89 -20.14
C LYS A 51 -5.13 -3.03 -19.87
N ALA A 52 -6.31 -3.64 -19.74
CA ALA A 52 -7.56 -2.93 -19.48
C ALA A 52 -7.54 -2.23 -18.11
N HIS A 53 -7.02 -2.89 -17.07
CA HIS A 53 -6.84 -2.27 -15.75
C HIS A 53 -5.80 -1.14 -15.79
N ALA A 54 -4.66 -1.35 -16.44
CA ALA A 54 -3.61 -0.34 -16.55
C ALA A 54 -4.06 0.92 -17.31
N LEU A 55 -4.97 0.76 -18.28
CA LEU A 55 -5.55 1.88 -19.04
C LEU A 55 -6.81 2.45 -18.38
N GLY A 56 -7.26 1.92 -17.24
CA GLY A 56 -8.49 2.37 -16.57
C GLY A 56 -9.77 2.12 -17.38
N GLN A 57 -9.74 1.14 -18.29
CA GLN A 57 -10.91 0.73 -19.08
C GLN A 57 -11.88 -0.12 -18.24
N THR A 58 -11.35 -0.84 -17.26
CA THR A 58 -12.12 -1.67 -16.32
C THR A 58 -11.56 -1.51 -14.91
N THR A 59 -12.41 -1.65 -13.91
CA THR A 59 -12.00 -1.61 -12.49
C THR A 59 -11.50 -2.99 -12.07
N PRO A 60 -10.31 -3.11 -11.46
CA PRO A 60 -9.86 -4.37 -10.87
C PRO A 60 -10.87 -4.88 -9.85
N THR A 61 -11.22 -6.17 -9.92
CA THR A 61 -11.91 -6.84 -8.83
C THR A 61 -11.05 -6.81 -7.57
N LEU A 62 -11.64 -7.04 -6.39
CA LEU A 62 -10.86 -7.15 -5.14
C LEU A 62 -9.78 -8.24 -5.25
N SER A 63 -10.08 -9.37 -5.87
CA SER A 63 -9.11 -10.44 -6.12
C SER A 63 -7.95 -9.97 -7.02
N ALA A 64 -8.24 -9.22 -8.09
CA ALA A 64 -7.22 -8.66 -8.97
C ALA A 64 -6.36 -7.61 -8.24
N PHE A 65 -7.00 -6.74 -7.46
CA PHE A 65 -6.31 -5.76 -6.63
C PHE A 65 -5.33 -6.45 -5.65
N LEU A 66 -5.77 -7.45 -4.90
CA LEU A 66 -4.90 -8.18 -3.97
C LEU A 66 -3.76 -8.92 -4.69
N ALA A 67 -4.02 -9.49 -5.88
CA ALA A 67 -2.97 -10.09 -6.70
C ALA A 67 -1.95 -9.04 -7.17
N TYR A 68 -2.37 -7.84 -7.54
CA TYR A 68 -1.46 -6.74 -7.84
C TYR A 68 -0.69 -6.27 -6.62
N CYS A 69 -1.33 -6.16 -5.45
CA CYS A 69 -0.67 -5.85 -4.19
C CYS A 69 0.40 -6.89 -3.82
N ARG A 70 0.35 -8.12 -4.34
CA ARG A 70 1.43 -9.11 -4.13
C ARG A 70 2.69 -8.79 -4.95
N VAL A 71 2.52 -8.21 -6.14
CA VAL A 71 3.58 -8.04 -7.15
C VAL A 71 4.12 -6.61 -7.17
N LEU A 72 3.26 -5.62 -6.97
CA LEU A 72 3.61 -4.21 -7.02
C LEU A 72 4.14 -3.70 -5.67
N PRO A 73 4.89 -2.59 -5.67
CA PRO A 73 5.31 -1.91 -4.45
C PRO A 73 4.10 -1.52 -3.58
N VAL A 74 4.30 -1.45 -2.25
CA VAL A 74 3.22 -1.10 -1.30
C VAL A 74 2.60 0.29 -1.57
N THR A 75 3.35 1.18 -2.24
CA THR A 75 2.86 2.48 -2.69
C THR A 75 1.66 2.38 -3.63
N TYR A 76 1.55 1.30 -4.42
CA TYR A 76 0.37 1.04 -5.24
C TYR A 76 -0.89 0.90 -4.37
N ALA A 77 -0.84 0.02 -3.36
CA ALA A 77 -1.95 -0.24 -2.46
C ALA A 77 -2.34 1.01 -1.67
N GLN A 78 -1.34 1.75 -1.17
CA GLN A 78 -1.57 3.00 -0.44
C GLN A 78 -2.31 4.04 -1.29
N GLN A 79 -1.94 4.21 -2.56
CA GLN A 79 -2.59 5.18 -3.44
C GLN A 79 -4.04 4.84 -3.76
N VAL A 80 -4.34 3.54 -3.96
CA VAL A 80 -5.71 3.09 -4.24
C VAL A 80 -6.58 3.20 -2.98
N LEU A 81 -6.06 2.75 -1.83
CA LEU A 81 -6.83 2.70 -0.58
C LEU A 81 -6.97 4.05 0.12
N ALA A 82 -6.08 5.01 -0.17
CA ALA A 82 -6.19 6.38 0.36
C ALA A 82 -7.53 7.06 -0.01
N LEU A 83 -8.16 6.67 -1.12
CA LEU A 83 -9.49 7.17 -1.50
C LEU A 83 -10.58 6.79 -0.49
N ALA A 84 -10.42 5.66 0.19
CA ALA A 84 -11.32 5.23 1.24
C ALA A 84 -10.92 5.77 2.63
N GLY A 85 -9.95 6.69 2.69
CA GLY A 85 -9.36 7.16 3.96
C GLY A 85 -8.44 6.15 4.63
N LEU A 86 -8.18 5.01 3.98
CA LEU A 86 -7.33 3.96 4.52
C LEU A 86 -5.88 4.25 4.15
N THR A 87 -5.08 4.63 5.15
CA THR A 87 -3.67 5.02 4.99
C THR A 87 -2.79 4.24 5.97
N GLY A 88 -1.46 4.31 5.80
CA GLY A 88 -0.51 3.66 6.72
C GLY A 88 -0.26 2.17 6.46
N PHE A 89 -0.81 1.60 5.38
CA PHE A 89 -0.50 0.22 5.00
C PHE A 89 1.00 0.03 4.76
N ARG A 90 1.54 -1.04 5.32
CA ARG A 90 2.88 -1.53 5.01
C ARG A 90 2.80 -3.01 4.66
N ARG A 91 3.77 -3.47 3.89
CA ARG A 91 3.99 -4.90 3.72
C ARG A 91 4.70 -5.38 4.98
N GLN A 92 4.19 -6.45 5.57
CA GLN A 92 4.87 -7.09 6.68
C GLN A 92 5.84 -8.12 6.09
N ASP A 93 7.14 -7.84 6.19
CA ASP A 93 8.18 -8.73 5.72
C ASP A 93 8.68 -9.57 6.91
N GLY A 94 8.14 -10.79 7.03
CA GLY A 94 8.61 -11.77 8.01
C GLY A 94 8.32 -11.43 9.48
N ASP A 95 8.87 -12.28 10.34
CA ASP A 95 8.61 -12.36 11.77
C ASP A 95 9.56 -11.39 12.51
N THR A 96 9.05 -10.24 12.95
CA THR A 96 9.85 -9.26 13.70
C THR A 96 10.13 -9.78 15.10
N ALA A 97 11.41 -9.86 15.47
CA ALA A 97 11.79 -10.21 16.84
C ALA A 97 11.31 -9.11 17.82
N PRO A 98 10.69 -9.46 18.98
CA PRO A 98 10.16 -8.46 19.91
C PRO A 98 11.16 -7.38 20.36
N ALA A 99 12.43 -7.76 20.52
CA ALA A 99 13.48 -6.82 20.87
C ALA A 99 13.78 -5.80 19.75
N ALA A 100 13.74 -6.24 18.49
CA ALA A 100 13.90 -5.34 17.34
C ALA A 100 12.71 -4.38 17.24
N ALA A 101 11.49 -4.88 17.49
CA ALA A 101 10.31 -4.03 17.48
C ALA A 101 10.36 -2.94 18.55
N LEU A 102 10.77 -3.28 19.78
CA LEU A 102 10.94 -2.30 20.85
C LEU A 102 12.02 -1.27 20.53
N ALA A 103 13.10 -1.66 19.86
CA ALA A 103 14.16 -0.74 19.44
C ALA A 103 13.63 0.27 18.41
N GLU A 104 12.97 -0.19 17.36
CA GLU A 104 12.35 0.67 16.33
C GLU A 104 11.30 1.62 16.94
N MET A 105 10.50 1.13 17.89
CA MET A 105 9.55 1.97 18.63
C MET A 105 10.26 3.07 19.43
N ALA A 106 11.35 2.73 20.13
CA ALA A 106 12.13 3.69 20.91
C ALA A 106 12.79 4.75 20.03
N GLU A 107 13.29 4.37 18.85
CA GLU A 107 13.88 5.29 17.87
C GLU A 107 12.85 6.29 17.33
N GLY A 108 11.64 5.83 16.98
CA GLY A 108 10.54 6.72 16.57
C GLY A 108 10.14 7.73 17.64
N VAL A 109 10.04 7.28 18.89
CA VAL A 109 9.74 8.16 20.04
C VAL A 109 10.88 9.15 20.28
N ALA A 110 12.14 8.71 20.19
CA ALA A 110 13.30 9.58 20.37
C ALA A 110 13.37 10.66 19.28
N ALA A 111 13.14 10.32 18.02
CA ALA A 111 13.11 11.28 16.92
C ALA A 111 11.99 12.31 17.07
N LEU A 112 10.81 11.88 17.55
CA LEU A 112 9.72 12.79 17.87
C LEU A 112 10.06 13.71 19.04
N ALA A 113 10.69 13.17 20.10
CA ALA A 113 11.11 13.95 21.26
C ALA A 113 12.17 15.00 20.90
N GLU A 114 13.14 14.64 20.05
CA GLU A 114 14.17 15.54 19.53
C GLU A 114 13.54 16.69 18.74
N ALA A 115 12.66 16.40 17.78
CA ALA A 115 12.01 17.41 16.95
C ALA A 115 10.93 18.24 17.69
N LEU A 116 10.55 17.84 18.91
CA LEU A 116 9.65 18.61 19.77
C LEU A 116 10.40 19.38 20.86
N ALA A 117 11.72 19.24 20.97
CA ALA A 117 12.50 19.83 22.05
C ALA A 117 12.44 21.37 22.09
N ASP A 118 12.31 22.00 20.92
CA ASP A 118 12.15 23.45 20.78
C ASP A 118 10.66 23.89 20.63
N GLY A 119 9.74 22.93 20.72
CA GLY A 119 8.30 23.10 20.60
C GLY A 119 7.76 23.17 19.16
N ARG A 120 8.56 22.91 18.12
CA ARG A 120 8.11 22.96 16.72
C ARG A 120 8.81 21.94 15.83
N ILE A 121 8.04 21.21 15.03
CA ILE A 121 8.59 20.39 13.95
C ILE A 121 8.67 21.21 12.67
N ASP A 122 9.87 21.54 12.22
CA ASP A 122 10.08 22.32 11.02
C ASP A 122 9.95 21.50 9.71
N HIS A 123 10.11 22.17 8.56
CA HIS A 123 9.97 21.54 7.25
C HIS A 123 11.10 20.57 6.90
N THR A 124 12.25 20.67 7.57
CA THR A 124 13.43 19.82 7.40
C THR A 124 13.36 18.58 8.28
N GLU A 125 12.81 18.70 9.48
CA GLU A 125 12.66 17.62 10.45
C GLU A 125 11.48 16.71 10.13
N ARG A 126 10.39 17.30 9.62
CA ARG A 126 9.12 16.61 9.36
C ARG A 126 9.26 15.32 8.55
N PRO A 127 10.04 15.24 7.45
CA PRO A 127 10.22 13.99 6.72
C PRO A 127 10.90 12.90 7.56
N LYS A 128 11.91 13.27 8.36
CA LYS A 128 12.59 12.32 9.27
C LYS A 128 11.62 11.82 10.33
N VAL A 129 10.93 12.72 11.04
CA VAL A 129 9.97 12.34 12.09
C VAL A 129 8.87 11.43 11.54
N ILE A 130 8.31 11.75 10.38
CA ILE A 130 7.28 10.92 9.74
C ILE A 130 7.83 9.52 9.41
N ARG A 131 9.08 9.43 8.90
CA ARG A 131 9.70 8.14 8.61
C ARG A 131 9.85 7.31 9.88
N GLU A 132 10.50 7.84 10.91
CA GLU A 132 10.77 7.07 12.14
C GLU A 132 9.48 6.67 12.87
N LEU A 133 8.45 7.52 12.89
CA LEU A 133 7.15 7.15 13.45
C LEU A 133 6.46 6.03 12.67
N ARG A 134 6.60 6.00 11.34
CA ARG A 134 6.03 4.92 10.52
C ARG A 134 6.74 3.59 10.78
N GLU A 135 8.06 3.59 10.94
CA GLU A 135 8.84 2.41 11.33
C GLU A 135 8.47 1.95 12.76
N ALA A 136 8.28 2.87 13.70
CA ALA A 136 7.84 2.53 15.06
C ALA A 136 6.43 1.90 15.11
N ILE A 137 5.49 2.41 14.31
CA ILE A 137 4.18 1.76 14.12
C ILE A 137 4.39 0.39 13.46
N GLY A 138 5.40 0.28 12.58
CA GLY A 138 6.00 -0.89 11.88
C GLY A 138 6.13 -2.20 12.67
N ALA A 139 7.27 -2.33 13.33
CA ALA A 139 7.21 -2.07 14.73
C ALA A 139 6.14 -2.80 15.56
N ALA A 140 5.29 -1.97 16.15
CA ALA A 140 4.26 -2.34 17.09
C ALA A 140 3.27 -3.38 16.54
N GLU A 141 2.72 -3.21 15.33
CA GLU A 141 1.74 -4.19 14.81
C GLU A 141 2.40 -5.55 14.55
N ALA A 142 3.66 -5.58 14.11
CA ALA A 142 4.34 -6.85 13.88
C ALA A 142 4.51 -7.62 15.20
N LEU A 143 4.84 -6.92 16.29
CA LEU A 143 4.90 -7.49 17.62
C LEU A 143 3.51 -7.96 18.11
N ILE A 144 2.46 -7.17 17.91
CA ILE A 144 1.08 -7.55 18.28
C ILE A 144 0.67 -8.84 17.55
N ALA A 145 0.81 -8.89 16.22
CA ALA A 145 0.48 -10.06 15.42
C ALA A 145 1.27 -11.31 15.86
N ARG A 146 2.54 -11.13 16.26
CA ARG A 146 3.37 -12.22 16.81
C ARG A 146 2.86 -12.71 18.16
N LEU A 147 2.41 -11.82 19.04
CA LEU A 147 1.87 -12.19 20.35
C LEU A 147 0.50 -12.89 20.20
N GLU A 148 -0.33 -12.45 19.25
CA GLU A 148 -1.62 -13.09 18.96
C GLU A 148 -1.51 -14.47 18.31
N SER A 149 -0.39 -14.76 17.65
CA SER A 149 -0.13 -16.05 16.99
C SER A 149 0.60 -17.07 17.87
N GLN A 150 0.97 -16.71 19.10
CA GLN A 150 1.52 -17.65 20.07
C GLN A 150 0.37 -18.43 20.75
N PRO A 151 0.43 -19.78 20.80
CA PRO A 151 -0.60 -20.63 21.41
C PRO A 151 -0.65 -20.53 22.95
#